data_AF-A0A1Y3AS15-F1
#
_entry.id   AF-A0A1Y3AS15-F1
#
_cell.length_a   1.000
_cell.length_b   1.000
_cell.length_c   1.000
_cell.angle_alpha   90.00
_cell.angle_beta   90.00
_cell.angle_gamma   90.00
#
_symmetry.space_group_name_H-M   'P 1'
#
loop_
_entity.id
_entity.type
_entity.pdbx_description
1 polymer ?
#
loop_
_entity_poly.entity_id
_entity_poly.type
_entity_poly.pdbx_seq_one_letter_code
_entity_poly.pdbx_strand_id
1 'polypeptide(L)'
;MVRFVANQIETICPQVINAARILAIRPKSKVAQENMDSFRDSWNNHVRILTEAVDDITTIDDFLAVSENHILEDVNKCVLALQEA
;
A
#
# COMPACT_ATOMS: atom_id res chain seq x y z
N MET A 1 6.33 4.31 17.18
CA MET A 1 5.22 3.66 16.47
C MET A 1 5.62 3.30 15.04
N VAL A 2 5.90 4.27 14.16
CA VAL A 2 6.26 4.05 12.74
C VAL A 2 7.27 2.92 12.51
N ARG A 3 8.45 2.98 13.14
CA ARG A 3 9.51 1.96 12.96
C ARG A 3 9.07 0.55 13.32
N PHE A 4 8.21 0.41 14.33
CA PHE A 4 7.70 -0.89 14.75
C PHE A 4 6.78 -1.48 13.69
N VAL A 5 5.85 -0.68 13.17
CA VAL A 5 4.91 -1.12 12.13
C VAL A 5 5.61 -1.36 10.80
N ALA A 6 6.63 -0.56 10.47
CA ALA A 6 7.49 -0.79 9.31
C ALA A 6 8.16 -2.17 9.36
N ASN A 7 8.75 -2.55 10.51
CA ASN A 7 9.33 -3.88 10.71
C ASN A 7 8.27 -5.01 10.58
N GLN A 8 7.03 -4.77 11.00
CA GLN A 8 5.94 -5.72 10.79
C GLN A 8 5.61 -5.90 9.31
N ILE A 9 5.55 -4.80 8.55
CA ILE A 9 5.37 -4.84 7.08
C ILE A 9 6.50 -5.61 6.40
N GLU A 10 7.75 -5.33 6.76
CA GLU A 10 8.91 -6.06 6.22
C GLU A 10 8.83 -7.56 6.50
N THR A 11 8.35 -7.93 7.70
CA THR A 11 8.20 -9.33 8.10
C THR A 11 7.07 -10.05 7.37
N ILE A 12 5.92 -9.40 7.19
CA ILE A 12 4.74 -10.03 6.58
C ILE A 12 4.77 -10.03 5.05
N CYS A 13 5.47 -9.08 4.41
CA CYS A 13 5.59 -8.99 2.95
C CYS A 13 5.96 -10.32 2.28
N PRO A 14 7.04 -11.04 2.68
CA PRO A 14 7.36 -12.34 2.08
C PRO A 14 6.30 -13.42 2.33
N GLN A 15 5.54 -13.32 3.43
CA GLN A 15 4.47 -14.27 3.76
C GLN A 15 3.26 -14.09 2.83
N VAL A 16 2.88 -12.84 2.53
CA VAL A 16 1.85 -12.50 1.54
C VAL A 16 2.23 -13.04 0.16
N ILE A 17 3.49 -12.82 -0.25
CA ILE A 17 4.02 -13.33 -1.53
C ILE A 17 3.93 -14.86 -1.58
N ASN A 18 4.30 -15.55 -0.49
CA ASN A 18 4.24 -17.01 -0.42
C ASN A 18 2.81 -17.54 -0.43
N ALA A 19 1.88 -16.89 0.28
CA ALA A 19 0.45 -17.22 0.23
C ALA A 19 -0.09 -17.13 -1.21
N ALA A 20 0.25 -16.05 -1.92
CA ALA A 20 -0.14 -15.84 -3.31
C ALA A 20 0.46 -16.92 -4.24
N ARG A 21 1.74 -17.27 -4.05
CA ARG A 21 2.39 -18.36 -4.82
C ARG A 21 1.71 -19.71 -4.60
N ILE A 22 1.37 -20.05 -3.35
CA ILE A 22 0.67 -21.30 -3.03
C ILE A 22 -0.71 -21.33 -3.68
N LEU A 23 -1.46 -20.22 -3.59
CA LEU A 23 -2.77 -20.10 -4.22
C LEU A 23 -2.67 -20.21 -5.74
N ALA A 24 -1.66 -19.60 -6.37
CA ALA A 24 -1.44 -19.71 -7.82
C ALA A 24 -1.21 -21.15 -8.29
N ILE A 25 -0.51 -21.97 -7.49
CA ILE A 25 -0.28 -23.40 -7.78
C ILE A 25 -1.56 -24.21 -7.54
N ARG A 26 -2.39 -23.83 -6.56
CA ARG A 26 -3.59 -24.58 -6.14
C ARG A 26 -4.82 -23.67 -6.06
N PRO A 27 -5.31 -23.12 -7.18
CA PRO A 27 -6.31 -22.04 -7.18
C PRO A 27 -7.69 -22.45 -6.66
N LYS A 28 -8.02 -23.75 -6.71
CA LYS A 28 -9.29 -24.30 -6.22
C LYS A 28 -9.22 -24.80 -4.77
N SER A 29 -8.04 -24.76 -4.14
CA SER A 29 -7.89 -25.20 -2.76
C SER A 29 -8.50 -24.16 -1.82
N LYS A 30 -9.58 -24.54 -1.13
CA LYS A 30 -10.25 -23.67 -0.17
C LYS A 30 -9.29 -23.18 0.93
N VAL A 31 -8.41 -24.06 1.41
CA VAL A 31 -7.38 -23.70 2.39
C VAL A 31 -6.39 -22.66 1.84
N ALA A 32 -5.98 -22.78 0.58
CA ALA A 32 -5.09 -21.79 -0.03
C ALA A 32 -5.79 -20.44 -0.24
N GLN A 33 -7.09 -20.45 -0.55
CA GLN A 33 -7.92 -19.24 -0.67
C GLN A 33 -8.06 -18.54 0.69
N GLU A 34 -8.49 -19.28 1.72
CA GLU A 34 -8.63 -18.75 3.09
C GLU A 34 -7.30 -18.23 3.67
N ASN A 35 -6.20 -18.93 3.40
CA ASN A 35 -4.87 -18.48 3.79
C ASN A 35 -4.48 -17.17 3.10
N MET A 36 -4.75 -17.04 1.80
CA MET A 36 -4.48 -15.80 1.06
C MET A 36 -5.35 -14.64 1.56
N ASP A 37 -6.63 -14.88 1.82
CA ASP A 37 -7.55 -13.86 2.35
C ASP A 37 -7.08 -13.38 3.73
N SER A 38 -6.66 -14.29 4.61
CA SER A 38 -6.11 -13.95 5.92
C SER A 38 -4.86 -13.05 5.82
N PHE A 39 -3.95 -13.38 4.90
CA PHE A 39 -2.74 -12.58 4.67
C PHE A 39 -3.04 -11.23 3.99
N ARG A 40 -4.04 -11.18 3.11
CA ARG A 40 -4.53 -9.94 2.49
C ARG A 40 -5.09 -8.99 3.55
N ASP A 41 -5.94 -9.48 4.45
CA ASP A 41 -6.54 -8.66 5.51
C ASP A 41 -5.47 -8.17 6.49
N SER A 42 -4.54 -9.04 6.86
CA SER A 42 -3.40 -8.68 7.70
C SER A 42 -2.50 -7.64 7.02
N TRP A 43 -2.19 -7.79 5.73
CA TRP A 43 -1.44 -6.80 4.96
C TRP A 43 -2.13 -5.43 4.96
N ASN A 44 -3.41 -5.39 4.60
CA ASN A 44 -4.19 -4.15 4.56
C ASN A 44 -4.21 -3.46 5.93
N ASN A 45 -4.36 -4.23 7.01
CA ASN A 45 -4.34 -3.68 8.36
C ASN A 45 -2.98 -3.08 8.73
N HIS A 46 -1.87 -3.77 8.44
CA HIS A 46 -0.53 -3.23 8.72
C HIS A 46 -0.21 -1.99 7.88
N VAL A 47 -0.60 -1.97 6.60
CA VAL A 47 -0.44 -0.79 5.75
C VAL A 47 -1.22 0.38 6.30
N ARG A 48 -2.50 0.19 6.68
CA ARG A 48 -3.33 1.25 7.28
C ARG A 48 -2.69 1.81 8.56
N ILE A 49 -2.26 0.94 9.46
CA ILE A 49 -1.60 1.37 10.72
C ILE A 49 -0.29 2.10 10.42
N LEU A 50 0.47 1.69 9.41
CA LEU A 50 1.69 2.40 9.03
C LEU A 50 1.36 3.79 8.49
N THR A 51 0.36 3.92 7.62
CA THR A 51 -0.12 5.21 7.11
C THR A 51 -0.49 6.13 8.27
N GLU A 52 -1.35 5.67 9.18
CA GLU A 52 -1.77 6.44 10.37
C GLU A 52 -0.56 6.87 11.21
N ALA A 53 0.38 5.97 11.45
CA ALA A 53 1.58 6.29 12.23
C ALA A 53 2.51 7.29 11.53
N VAL A 54 2.56 7.31 10.20
CA VAL A 54 3.34 8.27 9.41
C VAL A 54 2.65 9.63 9.41
N ASP A 55 1.32 9.65 9.30
CA ASP A 55 0.52 10.88 9.40
C ASP A 55 0.72 11.55 10.76
N ASP A 56 0.76 10.79 11.86
CA ASP A 56 1.00 11.31 13.23
C ASP A 56 2.32 12.08 13.40
N ILE A 57 3.32 11.83 12.55
CA ILE A 57 4.64 12.49 12.61
C ILE A 57 4.87 13.49 11.48
N THR A 58 3.89 13.65 10.59
CA THR A 58 3.97 14.56 9.43
C THR A 58 3.11 15.78 9.73
N THR A 59 3.67 16.98 9.59
CA THR A 59 2.88 18.19 9.81
C THR A 59 1.90 18.40 8.66
N ILE A 60 0.71 18.90 8.98
CA ILE A 60 -0.31 19.17 7.95
C ILE A 60 0.17 20.24 6.96
N ASP A 61 0.92 21.23 7.42
CA ASP A 61 1.42 22.32 6.59
C ASP A 61 2.40 21.81 5.53
N ASP A 62 3.37 20.97 5.93
CA ASP A 62 4.32 20.36 4.99
C ASP A 62 3.60 19.42 4.01
N PHE A 63 2.64 18.63 4.51
CA PHE A 63 1.85 17.71 3.69
C PHE A 63 1.04 18.45 2.62
N LEU A 64 0.36 19.54 2.99
CA LEU A 64 -0.43 20.35 2.05
C LEU A 64 0.46 21.04 1.01
N ALA A 65 1.56 21.68 1.43
CA ALA A 65 2.47 22.37 0.53
C ALA A 65 3.05 21.43 -0.55
N VAL A 66 3.44 20.21 -0.17
CA VAL A 66 3.93 19.22 -1.14
C VAL A 66 2.79 18.67 -2.01
N SER A 67 1.61 18.43 -1.44
CA SER A 67 0.46 17.91 -2.18
C SER A 67 -0.04 18.88 -3.26
N GLU A 68 -0.09 20.19 -2.96
CA GLU A 68 -0.45 21.22 -3.95
C GLU A 68 0.49 21.22 -5.16
N ASN A 69 1.80 21.12 -4.92
CA ASN A 69 2.79 21.03 -5.99
C ASN A 69 2.58 19.78 -6.86
N HIS A 70 2.37 18.61 -6.24
CA HIS A 70 2.12 17.38 -7.00
C HIS A 70 0.80 17.42 -7.79
N ILE A 71 -0.26 18.04 -7.26
CA ILE A 71 -1.51 18.24 -8.01
C ILE A 71 -1.26 19.10 -9.26
N LEU A 72 -0.49 20.17 -9.14
CA LEU A 72 -0.14 21.01 -10.30
C LEU A 72 0.67 20.25 -11.34
N GLU A 73 1.63 19.41 -10.91
CA GLU A 73 2.38 18.53 -11.81
C GLU A 73 1.45 17.54 -12.53
N ASP A 74 0.51 16.93 -11.82
CA ASP A 74 -0.44 15.98 -12.40
C ASP A 74 -1.43 16.67 -13.36
N VAL A 75 -1.84 17.91 -13.08
CA VAL A 75 -2.63 18.73 -14.01
C VAL A 75 -1.84 18.98 -15.31
N ASN A 76 -0.55 19.31 -15.22
CA ASN A 76 0.28 19.49 -16.41
C ASN A 76 0.38 18.19 -17.23
N LYS A 77 0.53 17.04 -16.58
CA LYS A 77 0.50 15.73 -17.27
C LYS A 77 -0.84 15.50 -17.98
N CYS A 78 -1.96 15.84 -17.35
CA CYS A 78 -3.27 15.75 -17.98
C CYS A 78 -3.41 16.67 -19.21
N VAL A 79 -2.89 17.90 -19.15
CA VAL A 79 -2.90 18.82 -20.29
C VAL A 79 -2.09 18.26 -21.46
N LEU A 80 -0.90 17.69 -21.18
CA LEU A 80 -0.09 17.04 -22.21
C LEU A 80 -0.81 15.84 -22.83
N ALA A 81 -1.41 14.98 -22.00
CA ALA A 81 -2.18 13.84 -22.49
C ALA A 81 -3.34 14.24 -23.40
N LEU A 82 -3.96 15.40 -23.17
CA LEU A 82 -5.00 15.96 -24.05
C LEU A 82 -4.45 16.52 -25.36
N GLN A 83 -3.20 16.99 -25.38
CA GLN A 83 -2.54 17.53 -26.58
C GLN A 83 -1.95 16.44 -27.48
N GLU A 84 -1.65 15.26 -26.91
CA GLU A 84 -1.15 14.08 -27.62
C GLU A 84 -2.27 13.19 -28.20
N ALA A 85 -3.54 13.48 -27.88
CA ALA A 85 -4.73 12.79 -28.37
C ALA A 85 -5.27 13.39 -29.68
#